data_AF-A0A923Y016-F1
#
_entry.id   AF-A0A923Y016-F1
#
_cell.length_a   1.000
_cell.length_b   1.000
_cell.length_c   1.000
_cell.angle_alpha   90.00
_cell.angle_beta   90.00
_cell.angle_gamma   90.00
#
_symmetry.space_group_name_H-M   'P 1'
#
loop_
_entity.id
_entity.type
_entity.pdbx_description
1 polymer ?
#
loop_
_entity_poly.entity_id
_entity_poly.type
_entity_poly.pdbx_seq_one_letter_code
_entity_poly.pdbx_strand_id
1 'polypeptide(L)'
;QTALDAANAAIPAAQTALDTARAAVPADKLAALDAASAEAAKQGGVKAAFEKGVNDALLAAGFPLIAKDNATAVKSANILDVFTTQHLTLLALMTYLIVLVTMVYGPIAAMLVELYPTRIRYSGMSLPYHIGNGWFGGFLPFLAAAIAVSYGNIYAGLWYPVIVALMTVVIGVIFVPGGTQNKSIFADDAKR
;
A
#
# COMPACT_ATOMS: atom_id res chain seq x y z
N GLN A 1 49.71 -23.59 -1.62
CA GLN A 1 49.93 -24.27 -2.90
C GLN A 1 48.83 -25.27 -3.21
N THR A 2 48.64 -26.33 -2.42
CA THR A 2 47.67 -27.42 -2.67
C THR A 2 46.21 -27.00 -2.93
N ALA A 3 45.69 -25.97 -2.25
CA ALA A 3 44.34 -25.46 -2.49
C ALA A 3 44.21 -24.62 -3.78
N LEU A 4 45.28 -23.92 -4.16
CA LEU A 4 45.36 -23.15 -5.40
C LEU A 4 45.48 -24.10 -6.60
N ASP A 5 46.23 -25.18 -6.46
CA ASP A 5 46.40 -26.21 -7.48
C ASP A 5 45.09 -26.99 -7.71
N ALA A 6 44.34 -27.28 -6.64
CA ALA A 6 43.00 -27.87 -6.73
C ALA A 6 41.98 -26.92 -7.40
N ALA A 7 42.03 -25.62 -7.08
CA ALA A 7 41.19 -24.61 -7.73
C ALA A 7 41.53 -24.50 -9.23
N ASN A 8 42.81 -24.46 -9.58
CA ASN A 8 43.27 -24.39 -10.98
C ASN A 8 42.90 -25.66 -11.77
N ALA A 9 42.90 -26.83 -11.14
CA ALA A 9 42.47 -28.08 -11.77
C ALA A 9 40.96 -28.14 -12.06
N ALA A 10 40.13 -27.36 -11.35
CA ALA A 10 38.69 -27.28 -11.57
C ALA A 10 38.29 -26.30 -12.71
N ILE A 11 39.18 -25.38 -13.08
CA ILE A 11 38.93 -24.37 -14.12
C ILE A 11 38.57 -24.99 -15.48
N PRO A 12 39.31 -25.99 -16.02
CA PRO A 12 39.00 -26.55 -17.34
C PRO A 12 37.62 -27.23 -17.41
N ALA A 13 37.21 -27.91 -16.34
CA ALA A 13 35.90 -28.55 -16.24
C ALA A 13 34.76 -27.51 -16.19
N ALA A 14 34.97 -26.41 -15.46
CA ALA A 14 34.04 -25.29 -15.42
C ALA A 14 33.95 -24.57 -16.77
N GLN A 15 35.08 -24.37 -17.48
CA GLN A 15 35.10 -23.81 -18.83
C GLN A 15 34.32 -24.68 -19.81
N THR A 16 34.53 -26.00 -19.77
CA THR A 16 33.86 -26.95 -20.67
C THR A 16 32.34 -26.96 -20.45
N ALA A 17 31.90 -26.90 -19.19
CA ALA A 17 30.48 -26.80 -18.85
C ALA A 17 29.87 -25.47 -19.33
N LEU A 18 30.61 -24.37 -19.22
CA LEU A 18 30.19 -23.05 -19.70
C LEU A 18 30.07 -23.01 -21.22
N ASP A 19 31.04 -23.56 -21.95
CA ASP A 19 31.02 -23.59 -23.42
C ASP A 19 29.89 -24.47 -23.95
N THR A 20 29.62 -25.59 -23.28
CA THR A 20 28.48 -26.47 -23.60
C THR A 20 27.14 -25.75 -23.36
N ALA A 21 27.03 -24.99 -22.26
CA ALA A 21 25.84 -24.20 -21.96
C ALA A 21 25.64 -23.04 -22.97
N ARG A 22 26.72 -22.39 -23.43
CA ARG A 22 26.66 -21.32 -24.44
C ARG A 22 26.26 -21.84 -25.82
N ALA A 23 26.69 -23.05 -26.19
CA ALA A 23 26.31 -23.67 -27.46
C ALA A 23 24.81 -23.98 -27.58
N ALA A 24 24.10 -24.14 -26.46
CA ALA A 24 22.65 -24.35 -26.43
C ALA A 24 21.82 -23.05 -26.56
N VAL A 25 22.47 -21.88 -26.49
CA VAL A 25 21.82 -20.57 -26.61
C VAL A 25 21.91 -20.09 -28.07
N PRO A 26 20.80 -19.62 -28.67
CA PRO A 26 20.82 -19.00 -30.00
C PRO A 26 21.88 -17.89 -30.11
N ALA A 27 22.65 -17.89 -31.20
CA ALA A 27 23.83 -17.03 -31.36
C ALA A 27 23.51 -15.52 -31.30
N ASP A 28 22.32 -15.12 -31.76
CA ASP A 28 21.78 -13.77 -31.68
C ASP A 28 21.55 -13.33 -30.22
N LYS A 29 21.03 -14.23 -29.39
CA LYS A 29 20.82 -13.98 -27.95
C LYS A 29 22.12 -13.97 -27.17
N LEU A 30 23.08 -14.83 -27.55
CA LEU A 30 24.40 -14.88 -26.93
C LEU A 30 25.19 -13.58 -27.20
N ALA A 31 25.17 -13.09 -28.44
CA ALA A 31 25.79 -11.81 -28.80
C ALA A 31 25.16 -10.63 -28.05
N ALA A 32 23.83 -10.63 -27.87
CA ALA A 32 23.14 -9.61 -27.08
C ALA A 32 23.49 -9.66 -25.59
N LEU A 33 23.58 -10.87 -25.00
CA LEU A 33 24.00 -11.08 -23.61
C LEU A 33 25.46 -10.68 -23.36
N ASP A 34 26.35 -10.97 -24.29
CA ASP A 34 27.76 -10.60 -24.20
C ASP A 34 27.95 -9.09 -24.34
N ALA A 35 27.23 -8.46 -25.27
CA ALA A 35 27.21 -7.01 -25.41
C ALA A 35 26.64 -6.32 -24.15
N ALA A 36 25.54 -6.85 -23.59
CA ALA A 36 24.96 -6.35 -22.35
C ALA A 36 25.89 -6.53 -21.15
N SER A 37 26.59 -7.66 -21.07
CA SER A 37 27.56 -7.95 -20.00
C SER A 37 28.82 -7.09 -20.11
N ALA A 38 29.30 -6.84 -21.34
CA ALA A 38 30.43 -5.93 -21.59
C ALA A 38 30.08 -4.49 -21.26
N GLU A 39 28.85 -4.05 -21.57
CA GLU A 39 28.36 -2.73 -21.19
C GLU A 39 28.18 -2.61 -19.66
N ALA A 40 27.63 -3.65 -19.02
CA ALA A 40 27.53 -3.72 -17.58
C ALA A 40 28.92 -3.71 -16.90
N ALA A 41 29.93 -4.35 -17.49
CA ALA A 41 31.29 -4.37 -16.97
C ALA A 41 31.92 -2.97 -16.93
N LYS A 42 31.64 -2.10 -17.92
CA LYS A 42 32.07 -0.69 -17.91
C LYS A 42 31.48 0.11 -16.75
N GLN A 43 30.35 -0.36 -16.21
CA GLN A 43 29.61 0.28 -15.12
C GLN A 43 29.86 -0.39 -13.76
N GLY A 44 30.87 -1.25 -13.63
CA GLY A 44 31.20 -1.95 -12.38
C GLY A 44 30.47 -3.28 -12.18
N GLY A 45 29.86 -3.83 -13.25
CA GLY A 45 29.17 -5.11 -13.27
C GLY A 45 27.64 -4.98 -13.36
N VAL A 46 26.96 -6.11 -13.55
CA VAL A 46 25.51 -6.18 -13.80
C VAL A 46 24.70 -5.51 -12.70
N LYS A 47 25.08 -5.71 -11.43
CA LYS A 47 24.40 -5.09 -10.29
C LYS A 47 24.49 -3.56 -10.32
N ALA A 48 25.69 -3.02 -10.52
CA ALA A 48 25.91 -1.57 -10.55
C ALA A 48 25.27 -0.91 -11.77
N ALA A 49 25.30 -1.57 -12.93
CA ALA A 49 24.62 -1.12 -14.14
C ALA A 49 23.09 -1.09 -13.98
N PHE A 50 22.53 -2.12 -13.34
CA PHE A 50 21.11 -2.19 -13.03
C PHE A 50 20.69 -1.11 -12.02
N GLU A 51 21.42 -0.96 -10.92
CA GLU A 51 21.15 0.07 -9.91
C GLU A 51 21.20 1.47 -10.53
N LYS A 52 22.21 1.76 -11.35
CA LYS A 52 22.31 3.02 -12.08
C LYS A 52 21.13 3.22 -13.04
N GLY A 53 20.81 2.22 -13.86
CA GLY A 53 19.72 2.32 -14.84
C GLY A 53 18.34 2.53 -14.18
N VAL A 54 18.07 1.82 -13.08
CA VAL A 54 16.85 2.01 -12.29
C VAL A 54 16.82 3.41 -11.68
N ASN A 55 17.95 3.86 -11.12
CA ASN A 55 18.07 5.18 -10.51
C ASN A 55 17.88 6.31 -11.53
N ASP A 56 18.52 6.22 -12.70
CA ASP A 56 18.40 7.20 -13.78
C ASP A 56 16.95 7.24 -14.33
N ALA A 57 16.30 6.08 -14.47
CA ALA A 57 14.90 6.00 -14.88
C ALA A 57 13.94 6.61 -13.85
N LEU A 58 14.19 6.38 -12.57
CA LEU A 58 13.43 7.00 -11.46
C LEU A 58 13.61 8.52 -11.47
N LEU A 59 14.83 9.04 -11.63
CA LEU A 59 15.07 10.48 -11.74
C LEU A 59 14.38 11.09 -12.96
N ALA A 60 14.45 10.43 -14.13
CA ALA A 60 13.78 10.87 -15.34
C ALA A 60 12.24 10.87 -15.20
N ALA A 61 11.70 9.94 -14.42
CA ALA A 61 10.28 9.88 -14.06
C ALA A 61 9.89 10.83 -12.92
N GLY A 62 10.83 11.65 -12.41
CA GLY A 62 10.57 12.63 -11.36
C GLY A 62 10.53 12.04 -9.95
N PHE A 63 11.04 10.82 -9.74
CA PHE A 63 11.20 10.20 -8.42
C PHE A 63 12.56 10.57 -7.80
N PRO A 64 12.59 11.41 -6.75
CA PRO A 64 13.82 11.75 -6.04
C PRO A 64 14.41 10.54 -5.28
N LEU A 65 15.61 10.13 -5.70
CA LEU A 65 16.35 8.98 -5.15
C LEU A 65 16.96 9.21 -3.77
N ILE A 66 17.15 10.48 -3.39
CA ILE A 66 17.75 10.87 -2.12
C ILE A 66 16.64 11.48 -1.28
N ALA A 67 16.23 10.78 -0.22
CA ALA A 67 15.25 11.29 0.75
C ALA A 67 15.66 12.64 1.36
N LYS A 68 16.96 12.97 1.36
CA LYS A 68 17.50 14.28 1.78
C LYS A 68 17.10 15.44 0.85
N ASP A 69 16.92 15.24 -0.45
CA ASP A 69 16.64 16.32 -1.40
C ASP A 69 15.14 16.43 -1.75
N ASN A 70 14.33 15.55 -1.16
CA ASN A 70 12.88 15.61 -1.18
C ASN A 70 12.37 16.75 -0.28
N ALA A 71 11.99 17.87 -0.89
CA ALA A 71 11.29 18.97 -0.19
C ALA A 71 9.87 18.58 0.29
N THR A 72 9.33 17.48 -0.23
CA THR A 72 8.00 16.93 0.06
C THR A 72 8.00 15.81 1.10
N ALA A 73 9.16 15.16 1.36
CA ALA A 73 9.26 14.11 2.37
C ALA A 73 9.56 14.73 3.73
N VAL A 74 8.74 14.39 4.72
CA VAL A 74 8.86 14.90 6.09
C VAL A 74 9.97 14.14 6.79
N LYS A 75 10.99 14.85 7.24
CA LYS A 75 12.14 14.28 7.93
C LYS A 75 11.98 14.51 9.41
N SER A 76 11.92 13.47 10.21
CA SER A 76 12.01 13.60 11.66
C SER A 76 13.41 13.19 12.11
N ALA A 77 14.31 14.16 12.28
CA ALA A 77 15.66 13.87 12.78
C ALA A 77 15.69 13.65 14.31
N ASN A 78 14.76 14.30 15.02
CA ASN A 78 14.63 14.22 16.49
C ASN A 78 13.15 14.27 16.90
N ILE A 79 12.84 13.86 18.13
CA ILE A 79 11.47 13.96 18.70
C ILE A 79 10.94 15.41 18.72
N LEU A 80 11.81 16.41 18.84
CA LEU A 80 11.41 17.84 18.85
C LEU A 80 11.18 18.44 17.47
N ASP A 81 11.43 17.69 16.39
CA ASP A 81 11.19 18.14 15.00
C ASP A 81 9.69 18.35 14.71
N VAL A 82 8.82 17.88 15.61
CA VAL A 82 7.36 18.05 15.56
C VAL A 82 6.93 19.53 15.51
N PHE A 83 7.75 20.44 16.03
CA PHE A 83 7.47 21.88 16.04
C PHE A 83 7.91 22.61 14.77
N THR A 84 8.49 21.93 13.79
CA THR A 84 8.80 22.55 12.51
C THR A 84 7.53 22.74 11.68
N THR A 85 7.53 23.77 10.82
CA THR A 85 6.37 24.17 10.01
C THR A 85 5.75 23.02 9.21
N GLN A 86 6.58 22.12 8.66
CA GLN A 86 6.11 20.97 7.87
C GLN A 86 5.36 19.94 8.73
N HIS A 87 5.89 19.60 9.90
CA HIS A 87 5.23 18.68 10.83
C HIS A 87 4.00 19.30 11.46
N LEU A 88 4.03 20.60 11.76
CA LEU A 88 2.87 21.31 12.31
C LEU A 88 1.73 21.39 11.30
N THR A 89 2.04 21.55 10.00
CA THR A 89 1.05 21.49 8.92
C THR A 89 0.41 20.10 8.82
N LEU A 90 1.22 19.03 8.89
CA LEU A 90 0.67 17.67 8.90
C LEU A 90 -0.12 17.38 10.17
N LEU A 91 0.34 17.83 11.33
CA LEU A 91 -0.37 17.69 12.58
C LEU A 91 -1.74 18.36 12.47
N ALA A 92 -1.80 19.60 11.98
CA ALA A 92 -3.05 20.31 11.75
C ALA A 92 -3.96 19.55 10.77
N LEU A 93 -3.42 19.02 9.68
CA LEU A 93 -4.17 18.22 8.71
C LEU A 93 -4.72 16.92 9.34
N MET A 94 -3.89 16.20 10.09
CA MET A 94 -4.27 14.97 10.78
C MET A 94 -5.33 15.26 11.85
N THR A 95 -5.14 16.31 12.65
CA THR A 95 -6.12 16.77 13.65
C THR A 95 -7.44 17.12 12.97
N TYR A 96 -7.40 17.84 11.85
CA TYR A 96 -8.59 18.17 11.07
C TYR A 96 -9.32 16.90 10.59
N LEU A 97 -8.60 15.94 9.99
CA LEU A 97 -9.18 14.67 9.56
C LEU A 97 -9.77 13.86 10.74
N ILE A 98 -9.12 13.85 11.91
CA ILE A 98 -9.64 13.21 13.11
C ILE A 98 -10.93 13.90 13.58
N VAL A 99 -10.97 15.23 13.60
CA VAL A 99 -12.19 15.98 13.95
C VAL A 99 -13.34 15.64 13.00
N LEU A 100 -13.08 15.51 11.70
CA LEU A 100 -14.09 15.06 10.74
C LEU A 100 -14.60 13.66 11.06
N VAL A 101 -13.71 12.72 11.39
CA VAL A 101 -14.08 11.34 11.75
C VAL A 101 -14.88 11.31 13.07
N THR A 102 -14.48 12.07 14.09
CA THR A 102 -15.16 12.05 15.39
C THR A 102 -16.57 12.64 15.33
N MET A 103 -16.80 13.67 14.50
CA MET A 103 -18.15 14.20 14.24
C MET A 103 -19.10 13.15 13.65
N VAL A 104 -18.57 12.16 12.92
CA VAL A 104 -19.36 11.07 12.35
C VAL A 104 -19.54 9.93 13.38
N TYR A 105 -18.50 9.61 14.15
CA TYR A 105 -18.54 8.51 15.12
C TYR A 105 -19.52 8.76 16.28
N GLY A 106 -19.68 10.01 16.72
CA GLY A 106 -20.61 10.35 17.81
C GLY A 106 -22.07 9.98 17.49
N PRO A 107 -22.67 10.51 16.41
CA PRO A 107 -24.04 10.20 16.01
C PRO A 107 -24.25 8.72 15.66
N ILE A 108 -23.29 8.07 15.01
CA ILE A 108 -23.40 6.64 14.65
C ILE A 108 -23.55 5.77 15.89
N ALA A 109 -22.77 6.02 16.94
CA ALA A 109 -22.84 5.25 18.18
C ALA A 109 -24.23 5.37 18.84
N ALA A 110 -24.83 6.56 18.85
CA ALA A 110 -26.18 6.76 19.38
C ALA A 110 -27.24 6.02 18.55
N MET A 111 -27.21 6.16 17.22
CA MET A 111 -28.19 5.52 16.34
C MET A 111 -28.12 3.99 16.38
N LEU A 112 -26.92 3.39 16.47
CA LEU A 112 -26.76 1.93 16.54
C LEU A 112 -27.40 1.32 17.80
N VAL A 113 -27.34 2.03 18.92
CA VAL A 113 -27.91 1.60 20.20
C VAL A 113 -29.44 1.66 20.17
N GLU A 114 -30.02 2.56 19.38
CA GLU A 114 -31.47 2.71 19.17
C GLU A 114 -32.04 1.72 18.14
N LEU A 115 -31.27 1.35 17.11
CA LEU A 115 -31.72 0.43 16.06
C LEU A 115 -31.93 -1.01 16.55
N TYR A 116 -31.17 -1.44 17.56
CA TYR A 116 -31.18 -2.82 18.03
C TYR A 116 -31.75 -2.96 19.45
N PRO A 117 -32.68 -3.93 19.66
CA PRO A 117 -33.14 -4.29 21.00
C PRO A 117 -31.98 -4.69 21.92
N THR A 118 -32.06 -4.36 23.21
CA THR A 118 -31.02 -4.59 24.22
C THR A 118 -30.45 -6.01 24.22
N ARG A 119 -31.31 -7.02 24.06
CA ARG A 119 -30.97 -8.45 24.05
C ARG A 119 -30.03 -8.90 22.92
N ILE A 120 -30.05 -8.24 21.76
CA ILE A 120 -29.24 -8.62 20.59
C ILE A 120 -28.27 -7.52 20.17
N ARG A 121 -28.22 -6.40 20.90
CA ARG A 121 -27.46 -5.21 20.52
C ARG A 121 -26.00 -5.53 20.20
N TYR A 122 -25.32 -6.33 21.03
CA TYR A 122 -23.92 -6.68 20.80
C TYR A 122 -23.70 -7.50 19.52
N SER A 123 -24.58 -8.47 19.24
CA SER A 123 -24.52 -9.31 18.04
C SER A 123 -24.94 -8.55 16.78
N GLY A 124 -25.97 -7.70 16.90
CA GLY A 124 -26.46 -6.85 15.81
C GLY A 124 -25.48 -5.75 15.42
N MET A 125 -24.70 -5.20 16.36
CA MET A 125 -23.68 -4.19 16.08
C MET A 125 -22.38 -4.78 15.53
N SER A 126 -22.01 -6.02 15.91
CA SER A 126 -20.74 -6.62 15.49
C SER A 126 -20.74 -7.07 14.03
N LEU A 127 -21.87 -7.55 13.50
CA LEU A 127 -21.98 -8.04 12.13
C LEU A 127 -21.69 -6.93 11.08
N PRO A 128 -22.32 -5.74 11.14
CA PRO A 128 -21.97 -4.63 10.27
C PRO A 128 -20.52 -4.17 10.45
N TYR A 129 -20.01 -4.15 11.69
CA TYR A 129 -18.64 -3.73 11.99
C TYR A 129 -17.60 -4.66 11.35
N HIS A 130 -17.77 -5.98 11.49
CA HIS A 130 -16.83 -6.95 10.94
C HIS A 130 -16.92 -7.07 9.42
N ILE A 131 -18.12 -6.98 8.83
CA ILE A 131 -18.26 -7.00 7.37
C ILE A 131 -17.71 -5.70 6.77
N GLY A 132 -18.05 -4.55 7.37
CA GLY A 132 -17.58 -3.24 6.96
C GLY A 132 -16.06 -3.13 7.00
N ASN A 133 -15.47 -3.36 8.18
CA ASN A 133 -14.03 -3.23 8.36
C ASN A 133 -13.25 -4.37 7.71
N GLY A 134 -13.77 -5.59 7.78
CA GLY A 134 -13.09 -6.77 7.25
C GLY A 134 -13.04 -6.80 5.74
N TRP A 135 -14.20 -6.64 5.08
CA TRP A 135 -14.25 -6.71 3.61
C TRP A 135 -13.87 -5.36 2.99
N PHE A 136 -14.66 -4.31 3.23
CA PHE A 136 -14.44 -3.04 2.53
C PHE A 136 -13.14 -2.35 2.98
N GLY A 137 -12.86 -2.35 4.28
CA GLY A 137 -11.63 -1.80 4.86
C GLY A 137 -10.41 -2.68 4.60
N GLY A 138 -10.50 -3.99 4.84
CA GLY A 138 -9.38 -4.92 4.71
C GLY A 138 -8.87 -5.09 3.27
N PHE A 139 -9.76 -5.04 2.27
CA PHE A 139 -9.35 -5.09 0.87
C PHE A 139 -8.89 -3.75 0.29
N LEU A 140 -9.04 -2.64 1.03
CA LEU A 140 -8.68 -1.30 0.55
C LEU A 140 -7.21 -1.20 0.10
N PRO A 141 -6.20 -1.66 0.87
CA PRO A 141 -4.81 -1.54 0.45
C PRO A 141 -4.52 -2.34 -0.83
N PHE A 142 -5.09 -3.53 -0.96
CA PHE A 142 -4.93 -4.40 -2.12
C PHE A 142 -5.58 -3.80 -3.37
N LEU A 143 -6.85 -3.38 -3.29
CA LEU A 143 -7.56 -2.76 -4.41
C LEU A 143 -6.96 -1.41 -4.79
N ALA A 144 -6.63 -0.56 -3.81
CA ALA A 144 -6.02 0.74 -4.08
C ALA A 144 -4.69 0.59 -4.84
N ALA A 145 -3.84 -0.36 -4.43
CA ALA A 145 -2.59 -0.67 -5.12
C ALA A 145 -2.84 -1.23 -6.53
N ALA A 146 -3.76 -2.19 -6.68
CA ALA A 146 -4.09 -2.77 -7.98
C ALA A 146 -4.62 -1.73 -8.98
N ILE A 147 -5.49 -0.82 -8.52
CA ILE A 147 -6.00 0.30 -9.32
C ILE A 147 -4.86 1.25 -9.68
N ALA A 148 -4.00 1.63 -8.73
CA ALA A 148 -2.87 2.51 -8.99
C ALA A 148 -1.91 1.95 -10.05
N VAL A 149 -1.60 0.65 -9.99
CA VAL A 149 -0.75 -0.03 -10.99
C VAL A 149 -1.43 -0.09 -12.35
N SER A 150 -2.73 -0.42 -12.38
CA SER A 150 -3.47 -0.57 -13.65
C SER A 150 -3.63 0.75 -14.40
N TYR A 151 -3.83 1.85 -13.69
CA TYR A 151 -3.99 3.19 -14.27
C TYR A 151 -2.68 3.96 -14.42
N GLY A 152 -1.57 3.45 -13.88
CA GLY A 152 -0.28 4.16 -13.83
C GLY A 152 -0.32 5.46 -13.01
N ASN A 153 -1.30 5.60 -12.10
CA ASN A 153 -1.50 6.80 -11.28
C ASN A 153 -1.71 6.40 -9.82
N ILE A 154 -0.79 6.81 -8.95
CA ILE A 154 -0.83 6.51 -7.50
C ILE A 154 -2.10 7.03 -6.82
N TYR A 155 -2.69 8.11 -7.32
CA TYR A 155 -3.91 8.69 -6.76
C TYR A 155 -5.18 7.98 -7.21
N ALA A 156 -5.12 7.13 -8.25
CA ALA A 156 -6.31 6.43 -8.75
C ALA A 156 -6.93 5.50 -7.69
N GLY A 157 -6.11 4.94 -6.79
CA GLY A 157 -6.57 4.12 -5.68
C GLY A 157 -7.48 4.87 -4.68
N LEU A 158 -7.41 6.21 -4.63
CA LEU A 158 -8.26 7.03 -3.75
C LEU A 158 -9.74 6.99 -4.17
N TRP A 159 -10.06 6.61 -5.40
CA TRP A 159 -11.45 6.48 -5.84
C TRP A 159 -12.18 5.32 -5.18
N TYR A 160 -11.46 4.27 -4.75
CA TYR A 160 -12.09 3.14 -4.07
C TYR A 160 -12.85 3.56 -2.79
N PRO A 161 -12.22 4.22 -1.78
CA PRO A 161 -12.97 4.66 -0.59
C PRO A 161 -14.03 5.70 -0.91
N VAL A 162 -13.83 6.56 -1.92
CA VAL A 162 -14.83 7.56 -2.32
C VAL A 162 -16.10 6.89 -2.87
N ILE A 163 -15.95 5.92 -3.77
CA ILE A 163 -17.08 5.19 -4.34
C ILE A 163 -17.81 4.39 -3.24
N VAL A 164 -17.06 3.72 -2.35
CA VAL A 164 -17.65 3.00 -1.21
C VAL A 164 -18.41 3.95 -0.29
N ALA A 165 -17.86 5.12 0.03
CA ALA A 165 -18.54 6.13 0.85
C ALA A 165 -19.81 6.68 0.17
N LEU A 166 -19.79 6.91 -1.15
CA LEU A 166 -20.99 7.33 -1.87
C LEU A 166 -22.07 6.24 -1.87
N MET A 167 -21.68 4.98 -2.04
CA MET A 167 -22.61 3.85 -1.92
C MET A 167 -23.22 3.77 -0.52
N THR A 168 -22.45 3.96 0.55
CA THR A 168 -23.01 3.94 1.92
C THR A 168 -23.97 5.08 2.17
N VAL A 169 -23.75 6.26 1.58
CA VAL A 169 -24.72 7.36 1.64
C VAL A 169 -26.02 6.99 0.92
N VAL A 170 -25.95 6.47 -0.31
CA VAL A 170 -27.14 6.06 -1.07
C VAL A 170 -27.94 4.98 -0.33
N ILE A 171 -27.25 3.94 0.15
CA ILE A 171 -27.89 2.87 0.93
C ILE A 171 -28.46 3.41 2.24
N GLY A 172 -27.71 4.27 2.93
CA GLY A 172 -28.12 4.88 4.19
C GLY A 172 -29.40 5.68 4.04
N VAL A 173 -29.49 6.54 3.02
CA VAL A 173 -30.68 7.37 2.76
C VAL A 173 -31.92 6.53 2.44
N ILE A 174 -31.75 5.38 1.76
CA ILE A 174 -32.88 4.54 1.34
C ILE A 174 -33.35 3.59 2.46
N PHE A 175 -32.41 2.98 3.19
CA PHE A 175 -32.70 1.84 4.07
C PHE A 175 -32.65 2.16 5.56
N VAL A 176 -32.04 3.27 6.00
CA VAL A 176 -32.01 3.63 7.42
C VAL A 176 -33.37 4.22 7.82
N PRO A 177 -34.10 3.59 8.75
CA PRO A 177 -35.39 4.09 9.18
C PRO A 177 -35.24 5.40 9.94
N GLY A 178 -36.06 6.41 9.62
CA GLY A 178 -36.11 7.67 10.35
C GLY A 178 -36.79 7.55 11.72
N GLY A 179 -36.49 8.49 12.63
CA GLY A 179 -37.20 8.63 13.91
C GLY A 179 -36.84 7.59 14.98
N THR A 180 -35.63 7.01 14.92
CA THR A 180 -35.15 5.98 15.86
C THR A 180 -35.21 6.42 17.31
N GLN A 181 -35.05 7.72 17.57
CA GLN A 181 -35.10 8.33 18.89
C GLN A 181 -36.47 8.19 19.60
N ASN A 182 -37.54 7.94 18.84
CA ASN A 182 -38.90 7.82 19.37
C ASN A 182 -39.30 6.36 19.66
N LYS A 183 -38.47 5.37 19.33
CA LYS A 183 -38.76 3.95 19.61
C LYS A 183 -38.36 3.60 21.04
N SER A 184 -39.33 3.20 21.85
CA SER A 184 -39.05 2.66 23.19
C SER A 184 -38.31 1.33 23.08
N ILE A 185 -37.16 1.26 23.72
CA ILE A 185 -36.26 0.09 23.73
C ILE A 185 -36.87 -1.09 24.51
N PHE A 186 -37.91 -0.83 25.32
CA PHE A 186 -38.64 -1.82 26.12
C PHE A 186 -40.04 -2.13 25.57
N ALA A 187 -40.44 -1.52 24.45
CA ALA A 187 -41.77 -1.71 23.87
C ALA A 187 -42.08 -3.17 23.51
N ASP A 188 -41.05 -3.95 23.15
CA ASP A 188 -41.20 -5.37 22.84
C ASP A 188 -41.19 -6.26 24.10
N ASP A 189 -40.60 -5.80 25.19
CA ASP A 189 -40.55 -6.54 26.46
C ASP A 189 -41.89 -6.42 27.22
N ALA A 190 -42.62 -5.31 27.03
CA ALA A 190 -43.92 -5.04 27.68
C ALA A 190 -45.12 -5.79 27.05
N LYS A 191 -44.93 -6.44 25.88
CA LYS A 191 -45.97 -7.23 25.19
C LYS A 191 -45.96 -8.72 25.58
N ARG A 192 -45.22 -9.09 26.62
CA ARG A 192 -45.11 -10.45 27.14
C ARG A 192 -45.70 -10.57 28.53
#